data_AF-A0A2B4SMG6-F1
#
_entry.id   AF-A0A2B4SMG6-F1
#
_cell.length_a   1.000
_cell.length_b   1.000
_cell.length_c   1.000
_cell.angle_alpha   90.00
_cell.angle_beta   90.00
_cell.angle_gamma   90.00
#
_symmetry.space_group_name_H-M   'P 1'
#
loop_
_entity.id
_entity.type
_entity.pdbx_description
1 polymer ?
#
loop_
_entity_poly.entity_id
_entity_poly.type
_entity_poly.pdbx_seq_one_letter_code
_entity_poly.pdbx_strand_id
1 'polypeptide(L)'
;MEKKLDFFRVADRALQFTAEKAMADDDRSAAGNYSMKWSEEHDLMLCREVLLEPFKHPRQSKERGKIWGEIALSLNGIRSPKFKVSKRSVRDWLTLLLAKYKEKMTREEQGSGIACDDETEIEIALSEIIEKEQAADLERKENSNTLTKKNENGKASAEESRLKAMERLGQTRKRNADTSCKDVSQRKSRRSTTEAVQILKEKFENEREIRKEEIELKKKEKENKAAQHQMLTDQQRQNQQQYQIYYPTTPS
;
A
#
# COMPACT_ATOMS: atom_id res chain seq x y z
N MET A 1 18.62 -2.07 11.26
CA MET A 1 17.48 -2.00 12.19
C MET A 1 16.64 -0.72 12.02
N GLU A 2 17.19 0.35 11.44
CA GLU A 2 16.47 1.63 11.23
C GLU A 2 15.28 1.57 10.26
N LYS A 3 15.37 0.77 9.18
CA LYS A 3 14.26 0.63 8.21
C LYS A 3 12.99 -0.03 8.78
N LYS A 4 13.08 -0.72 9.93
CA LYS A 4 11.89 -1.22 10.65
C LYS A 4 11.21 -0.07 11.40
N LEU A 5 11.96 0.78 12.11
CA LEU A 5 11.43 1.93 12.87
C LEU A 5 10.72 2.96 11.99
N ASP A 6 11.22 3.24 10.78
CA ASP A 6 10.59 4.25 9.90
C ASP A 6 9.23 3.80 9.37
N PHE A 7 9.03 2.50 9.18
CA PHE A 7 7.72 1.98 8.76
C PHE A 7 6.72 1.97 9.92
N PHE A 8 7.18 1.71 11.16
CA PHE A 8 6.36 1.88 12.37
C PHE A 8 5.87 3.31 12.47
N ARG A 9 6.74 4.32 12.30
CA ARG A 9 6.33 5.72 12.30
C ARG A 9 5.32 6.07 11.20
N VAL A 10 5.44 5.51 10.00
CA VAL A 10 4.51 5.80 8.89
C VAL A 10 3.15 5.13 9.08
N ALA A 11 3.11 3.87 9.56
CA ALA A 11 1.86 3.17 9.84
C ALA A 11 1.14 3.77 11.06
N ASP A 12 1.90 4.16 12.08
CA ASP A 12 1.39 4.84 13.27
C ASP A 12 0.89 6.24 12.92
N ARG A 13 1.53 6.95 11.98
CA ARG A 13 1.04 8.23 11.43
C ARG A 13 -0.22 8.08 10.57
N ALA A 14 -0.37 6.98 9.83
CA ALA A 14 -1.59 6.69 9.08
C ALA A 14 -2.76 6.36 10.02
N LEU A 15 -2.49 5.65 11.14
CA LEU A 15 -3.46 5.40 12.21
C LEU A 15 -3.81 6.68 12.99
N GLN A 16 -2.82 7.52 13.30
CA GLN A 16 -3.02 8.85 13.89
C GLN A 16 -3.85 9.74 12.97
N PHE A 17 -3.62 9.73 11.65
CA PHE A 17 -4.42 10.50 10.69
C PHE A 17 -5.87 10.00 10.61
N THR A 18 -6.10 8.68 10.74
CA THR A 18 -7.47 8.15 10.85
C THR A 18 -8.13 8.49 12.18
N ALA A 19 -7.36 8.57 13.28
CA ALA A 19 -7.85 8.98 14.59
C ALA A 19 -8.17 10.48 14.62
N GLU A 20 -7.30 11.33 14.07
CA GLU A 20 -7.50 12.77 13.92
C GLU A 20 -8.72 13.08 13.04
N LYS A 21 -8.91 12.32 11.96
CA LYS A 21 -10.12 12.40 11.13
C LYS A 21 -11.39 11.95 11.86
N ALA A 22 -11.30 10.94 12.72
CA ALA A 22 -12.43 10.52 13.56
C ALA A 22 -12.76 11.56 14.65
N MET A 23 -11.76 12.28 15.18
CA MET A 23 -11.95 13.38 16.12
C MET A 23 -12.54 14.63 15.44
N ALA A 24 -12.17 14.91 14.18
CA ALA A 24 -12.75 16.03 13.42
C ALA A 24 -14.21 15.81 12.99
N ASP A 25 -14.69 14.57 12.99
CA ASP A 25 -16.09 14.23 12.68
C ASP A 25 -17.01 14.24 13.93
N ASP A 26 -16.47 14.46 15.13
CA ASP A 26 -17.24 14.47 16.40
C ASP A 26 -18.17 15.70 16.52
N ASP A 27 -17.82 16.82 15.88
CA ASP A 27 -18.66 18.04 15.84
C ASP A 27 -19.86 17.94 14.87
N ARG A 28 -20.02 16.83 14.14
CA ARG A 28 -21.09 16.66 13.13
C ARG A 28 -22.10 15.54 13.41
N SER A 29 -22.15 15.01 14.63
CA SER A 29 -23.05 13.91 14.99
C SER A 29 -24.21 14.27 15.92
N ALA A 30 -24.73 15.50 15.84
CA ALA A 30 -26.04 15.86 16.40
C ALA A 30 -27.24 15.34 15.56
N ALA A 31 -27.15 14.12 15.02
CA ALA A 31 -28.23 13.51 14.25
C ALA A 31 -28.39 12.02 14.60
N GLY A 32 -29.14 11.80 15.68
CA GLY A 32 -30.04 10.66 15.89
C GLY A 32 -29.53 9.26 15.58
N ASN A 33 -28.99 8.58 16.60
CA ASN A 33 -29.16 7.14 16.75
C ASN A 33 -28.94 6.75 18.21
N TYR A 34 -29.89 6.01 18.80
CA TYR A 34 -29.75 5.49 20.17
C TYR A 34 -28.55 4.55 20.24
N SER A 35 -27.38 5.07 20.62
CA SER A 35 -26.19 4.30 20.95
C SER A 35 -26.43 3.59 22.28
N MET A 36 -26.29 2.27 22.27
CA MET A 36 -26.31 1.46 23.49
C MET A 36 -25.20 1.93 24.44
N LYS A 37 -25.46 1.93 25.76
CA LYS A 37 -24.43 2.19 26.75
C LYS A 37 -23.48 0.99 26.84
N TRP A 38 -22.22 1.22 26.53
CA TRP A 38 -21.15 0.26 26.74
C TRP A 38 -20.68 0.31 28.19
N SER A 39 -20.45 -0.86 28.78
CA SER A 39 -19.86 -1.01 30.11
C SER A 39 -18.63 -1.90 29.99
N GLU A 40 -17.87 -1.99 31.08
CA GLU A 40 -16.66 -2.82 31.16
C GLU A 40 -16.92 -4.30 30.76
N GLU A 41 -18.05 -4.87 31.19
CA GLU A 41 -18.46 -6.22 30.80
C GLU A 41 -18.72 -6.34 29.29
N HIS A 42 -19.26 -5.29 28.66
CA HIS A 42 -19.43 -5.26 27.20
C HIS A 42 -18.08 -5.18 26.47
N ASP A 43 -17.14 -4.41 27.02
CA ASP A 43 -15.80 -4.23 26.47
C ASP A 43 -15.02 -5.54 26.52
N LEU A 44 -15.10 -6.28 27.63
CA LEU A 44 -14.52 -7.62 27.78
C LEU A 44 -15.06 -8.60 26.75
N MET A 45 -16.40 -8.72 26.64
CA MET A 45 -17.03 -9.65 25.71
C MET A 45 -16.71 -9.30 24.25
N LEU A 46 -16.67 -7.99 23.93
CA LEU A 46 -16.24 -7.51 22.62
C LEU A 46 -14.79 -7.93 22.32
N CYS A 47 -13.85 -7.66 23.23
CA CYS A 47 -12.43 -7.94 23.00
C CYS A 47 -12.20 -9.45 22.83
N ARG A 48 -12.84 -10.28 23.66
CA ARG A 48 -12.78 -11.75 23.55
C ARG A 48 -13.27 -12.24 22.18
N GLU A 49 -14.39 -11.73 21.69
CA GLU A 49 -14.95 -12.15 20.40
C GLU A 49 -14.06 -11.69 19.23
N VAL A 50 -13.47 -10.50 19.33
CA VAL A 50 -12.56 -9.95 18.33
C VAL A 50 -11.23 -10.70 18.26
N LEU A 51 -10.77 -11.30 19.35
CA LEU A 51 -9.48 -12.03 19.39
C LEU A 51 -9.44 -13.28 18.52
N LEU A 52 -10.58 -13.79 18.06
CA LEU A 52 -10.68 -15.09 17.41
C LEU A 52 -10.28 -15.06 15.91
N GLU A 53 -10.79 -14.11 15.11
CA GLU A 53 -10.81 -14.30 13.63
C GLU A 53 -10.49 -13.12 12.69
N PRO A 54 -10.73 -11.83 13.02
CA PRO A 54 -10.62 -10.72 12.06
C PRO A 54 -9.27 -10.53 11.38
N PHE A 55 -8.18 -10.98 12.01
CA PHE A 55 -6.81 -10.64 11.62
C PHE A 55 -6.29 -11.48 10.44
N LYS A 56 -6.88 -12.66 10.21
CA LYS A 56 -6.52 -13.58 9.12
C LYS A 56 -6.70 -12.95 7.73
N HIS A 57 -7.61 -11.98 7.62
CA HIS A 57 -7.97 -11.35 6.34
C HIS A 57 -7.50 -9.88 6.26
N PRO A 58 -7.18 -9.36 5.06
CA PRO A 58 -6.79 -7.96 4.87
C PRO A 58 -7.87 -6.97 5.36
N ARG A 59 -7.44 -5.80 5.87
CA ARG A 59 -8.31 -4.74 6.44
C ARG A 59 -9.52 -4.36 5.59
N GLN A 60 -9.37 -4.36 4.25
CA GLN A 60 -10.40 -3.94 3.30
C GLN A 60 -11.03 -5.11 2.53
N SER A 61 -10.76 -6.35 2.94
CA SER A 61 -11.33 -7.52 2.29
C SER A 61 -12.82 -7.67 2.60
N LYS A 62 -13.57 -8.24 1.64
CA LYS A 62 -14.97 -8.59 1.84
C LYS A 62 -15.14 -9.63 2.95
N GLU A 63 -14.19 -10.56 3.07
CA GLU A 63 -14.15 -11.62 4.09
C GLU A 63 -14.05 -11.03 5.50
N ARG A 64 -13.12 -10.11 5.74
CA ARG A 64 -13.04 -9.39 7.02
C ARG A 64 -14.33 -8.63 7.33
N GLY A 65 -14.96 -8.05 6.31
CA GLY A 65 -16.25 -7.40 6.43
C GLY A 65 -17.41 -8.34 6.82
N LYS A 66 -17.33 -9.63 6.49
CA LYS A 66 -18.28 -10.66 6.94
C LYS A 66 -18.03 -11.06 8.39
N ILE A 67 -16.77 -11.29 8.77
CA ILE A 67 -16.38 -11.60 10.15
C ILE A 67 -16.87 -10.52 11.12
N TRP A 68 -16.70 -9.24 10.81
CA TRP A 68 -17.24 -8.16 11.65
C TRP A 68 -18.78 -8.19 11.76
N GLY A 69 -19.47 -8.71 10.75
CA GLY A 69 -20.92 -8.95 10.79
C GLY A 69 -21.26 -10.11 11.70
N GLU A 70 -20.52 -11.22 11.61
CA GLU A 70 -20.67 -12.40 12.46
C GLU A 70 -20.40 -12.08 13.93
N ILE A 71 -19.35 -11.31 14.22
CA ILE A 71 -19.06 -10.80 15.58
C ILE A 71 -20.26 -9.99 16.11
N ALA A 72 -20.82 -9.09 15.31
CA ALA A 72 -21.98 -8.31 15.75
C ALA A 72 -23.21 -9.20 16.03
N LEU A 73 -23.42 -10.24 15.22
CA LEU A 73 -24.49 -11.21 15.45
C LEU A 73 -24.26 -12.04 16.72
N SER A 74 -23.03 -12.51 16.93
CA SER A 74 -22.61 -13.26 18.11
C SER A 74 -22.83 -12.44 19.39
N LEU A 75 -22.36 -11.19 19.39
CA LEU A 75 -22.56 -10.26 20.51
C LEU A 75 -24.04 -10.02 20.81
N ASN A 76 -24.87 -9.76 19.79
CA ASN A 76 -26.32 -9.60 19.96
C ASN A 76 -27.04 -10.86 20.46
N GLY A 77 -26.42 -12.04 20.32
CA GLY A 77 -26.94 -13.30 20.86
C GLY A 77 -26.68 -13.50 22.36
N ILE A 78 -25.79 -12.69 22.96
CA ILE A 78 -25.48 -12.77 24.38
C ILE A 78 -26.67 -12.28 25.21
N ARG A 79 -27.05 -13.06 26.23
CA ARG A 79 -28.18 -12.75 27.12
C ARG A 79 -27.84 -11.67 28.15
N SER A 80 -26.64 -11.74 28.71
CA SER A 80 -26.09 -10.77 29.64
C SER A 80 -24.57 -10.67 29.41
N PRO A 81 -24.03 -9.47 29.17
CA PRO A 81 -24.76 -8.21 29.07
C PRO A 81 -25.47 -8.09 27.70
N LYS A 82 -26.59 -7.35 27.64
CA LYS A 82 -27.46 -7.33 26.45
C LYS A 82 -26.94 -6.38 25.38
N PHE A 83 -26.53 -6.92 24.24
CA PHE A 83 -26.07 -6.11 23.11
C PHE A 83 -27.21 -5.68 22.17
N LYS A 84 -27.07 -4.45 21.65
CA LYS A 84 -27.84 -3.92 20.52
C LYS A 84 -26.88 -3.19 19.59
N VAL A 85 -26.05 -3.96 18.89
CA VAL A 85 -24.94 -3.43 18.09
C VAL A 85 -25.07 -3.80 16.62
N SER A 86 -24.52 -2.94 15.76
CA SER A 86 -24.32 -3.22 14.34
C SER A 86 -22.84 -3.48 14.06
N LYS A 87 -22.53 -4.07 12.89
CA LYS A 87 -21.16 -4.19 12.39
C LYS A 87 -20.36 -2.87 12.47
N ARG A 88 -21.03 -1.74 12.23
CA ARG A 88 -20.39 -0.43 12.28
C ARG A 88 -20.07 -0.02 13.72
N SER A 89 -21.05 -0.08 14.61
CA SER A 89 -20.84 0.32 16.01
C SER A 89 -19.81 -0.54 16.73
N VAL A 90 -19.72 -1.84 16.42
CA VAL A 90 -18.68 -2.73 16.95
C VAL A 90 -17.27 -2.26 16.57
N ARG A 91 -17.07 -1.93 15.28
CA ARG A 91 -15.76 -1.44 14.80
C ARG A 91 -15.40 -0.07 15.35
N ASP A 92 -16.38 0.83 15.37
CA ASP A 92 -16.18 2.20 15.85
C ASP A 92 -15.84 2.17 17.35
N TRP A 93 -16.54 1.36 18.15
CA TRP A 93 -16.29 1.21 19.58
C TRP A 93 -14.94 0.55 19.88
N LEU A 94 -14.58 -0.53 19.18
CA LEU A 94 -13.26 -1.14 19.34
C LEU A 94 -12.14 -0.16 18.99
N THR A 95 -12.33 0.66 17.94
CA THR A 95 -11.35 1.68 17.56
C THR A 95 -11.15 2.70 18.68
N LEU A 96 -12.24 3.11 19.33
CA LEU A 96 -12.19 4.00 20.49
C LEU A 96 -11.44 3.37 21.68
N LEU A 97 -11.72 2.10 22.01
CA LEU A 97 -11.04 1.39 23.09
C LEU A 97 -9.53 1.30 22.84
N LEU A 98 -9.13 0.93 21.63
CA LEU A 98 -7.72 0.85 21.25
C LEU A 98 -7.02 2.21 21.32
N ALA A 99 -7.70 3.30 20.92
CA ALA A 99 -7.16 4.65 21.02
C ALA A 99 -6.94 5.06 22.48
N LYS A 100 -7.93 4.82 23.36
CA LYS A 100 -7.83 5.10 24.79
C LYS A 100 -6.71 4.32 25.46
N TYR A 101 -6.57 3.03 25.13
CA TYR A 101 -5.50 2.19 25.66
C TYR A 101 -4.11 2.70 25.27
N LYS A 102 -3.90 3.04 23.98
CA LYS A 102 -2.64 3.62 23.53
C LYS A 102 -2.31 4.93 24.22
N GLU A 103 -3.30 5.80 24.41
CA GLU A 103 -3.11 7.06 25.11
C GLU A 103 -2.71 6.84 26.58
N LYS A 104 -3.30 5.84 27.25
CA LYS A 104 -2.90 5.41 28.60
C LYS A 104 -1.42 5.00 28.62
N MET A 105 -1.00 4.10 27.72
CA MET A 105 0.40 3.64 27.63
C MET A 105 1.38 4.79 27.37
N THR A 106 1.07 5.68 26.41
CA THR A 106 1.94 6.84 26.11
C THR A 106 2.06 7.80 27.29
N ARG A 107 0.97 7.99 28.07
CA ARG A 107 1.00 8.83 29.27
C ARG A 107 1.82 8.22 30.40
N GLU A 108 1.77 6.91 30.57
CA GLU A 108 2.60 6.18 31.53
C GLU A 108 4.07 6.26 31.16
N GLU A 109 4.42 6.00 29.89
CA GLU A 109 5.78 6.12 29.35
C GLU A 109 6.37 7.54 29.52
N GLN A 110 5.54 8.57 29.40
CA GLN A 110 5.95 9.97 29.53
C GLN A 110 5.91 10.48 30.98
N GLY A 111 5.22 9.79 31.89
CA GLY A 111 4.71 10.38 33.12
C GLY A 111 5.30 9.89 34.45
N SER A 112 5.83 8.66 34.58
CA SER A 112 6.24 8.23 35.93
C SER A 112 7.10 6.97 36.04
N GLY A 113 7.99 6.97 37.03
CA GLY A 113 8.58 5.79 37.67
C GLY A 113 7.78 5.33 38.90
N ILE A 114 6.45 5.47 38.85
CA ILE A 114 5.50 4.94 39.84
C ILE A 114 4.94 3.61 39.31
N ALA A 115 4.80 2.64 40.20
CA ALA A 115 4.35 1.29 39.89
C ALA A 115 3.06 1.31 39.06
N CYS A 116 3.07 0.61 37.92
CA CYS A 116 1.87 0.28 37.18
C CYS A 116 0.94 -0.55 38.07
N ASP A 117 -0.34 -0.15 38.13
CA ASP A 117 -1.39 -1.02 38.66
C ASP A 117 -1.45 -2.32 37.83
N ASP A 118 -1.93 -3.41 38.42
CA ASP A 118 -2.09 -4.69 37.72
C ASP A 118 -2.92 -4.50 36.44
N GLU A 119 -2.38 -4.95 35.30
CA GLU A 119 -3.04 -4.84 33.99
C GLU A 119 -4.44 -5.46 34.05
N THR A 120 -5.46 -4.67 33.68
CA THR A 120 -6.83 -5.19 33.65
C THR A 120 -6.99 -6.21 32.54
N GLU A 121 -7.93 -7.15 32.67
CA GLU A 121 -8.17 -8.17 31.65
C GLU A 121 -8.52 -7.55 30.27
N ILE A 122 -9.19 -6.39 30.25
CA ILE A 122 -9.45 -5.63 29.03
C ILE A 122 -8.14 -5.14 28.39
N GLU A 123 -7.23 -4.60 29.20
CA GLU A 123 -5.96 -4.07 28.71
C GLU A 123 -5.09 -5.16 28.10
N ILE A 124 -5.05 -6.34 28.75
CA ILE A 124 -4.39 -7.53 28.20
C ILE A 124 -5.01 -7.92 26.85
N ALA A 125 -6.34 -8.00 26.78
CA ALA A 125 -7.03 -8.37 25.55
C ALA A 125 -6.82 -7.33 24.42
N LEU A 126 -6.80 -6.04 24.74
CA LEU A 126 -6.51 -4.96 23.79
C LEU A 126 -5.07 -5.01 23.28
N SER A 127 -4.12 -5.31 24.17
CA SER A 127 -2.71 -5.52 23.80
C SER A 127 -2.58 -6.70 22.82
N GLU A 128 -3.18 -7.85 23.15
CA GLU A 128 -3.17 -9.03 22.28
C GLU A 128 -3.84 -8.77 20.92
N ILE A 129 -4.91 -7.98 20.87
CA ILE A 129 -5.56 -7.54 19.61
C ILE A 129 -4.56 -6.75 18.76
N ILE A 130 -3.81 -5.82 19.37
CA ILE A 130 -2.81 -5.02 18.66
C ILE A 130 -1.71 -5.93 18.11
N GLU A 131 -1.18 -6.83 18.93
CA GLU A 131 -0.12 -7.76 18.53
C GLU A 131 -0.54 -8.68 17.39
N LYS A 132 -1.74 -9.29 17.47
CA LYS A 132 -2.28 -10.15 16.41
C LYS A 132 -2.47 -9.40 15.10
N GLU A 133 -2.97 -8.16 15.15
CA GLU A 133 -3.10 -7.34 13.96
C GLU A 133 -1.73 -7.02 13.33
N GLN A 134 -0.73 -6.68 14.17
CA GLN A 134 0.62 -6.39 13.70
C GLN A 134 1.30 -7.63 13.10
N ALA A 135 1.17 -8.79 13.75
CA ALA A 135 1.72 -10.05 13.26
C ALA A 135 1.13 -10.39 11.88
N ALA A 136 -0.19 -10.26 11.72
CA ALA A 136 -0.86 -10.51 10.45
C ALA A 136 -0.46 -9.50 9.36
N ASP A 137 -0.29 -8.22 9.70
CA ASP A 137 0.22 -7.20 8.78
C ASP A 137 1.67 -7.48 8.35
N LEU A 138 2.52 -7.95 9.28
CA LEU A 138 3.92 -8.30 9.02
C LEU A 138 4.03 -9.52 8.10
N GLU A 139 3.29 -10.60 8.39
CA GLU A 139 3.26 -11.82 7.58
C GLU A 139 2.83 -11.53 6.15
N ARG A 140 1.78 -10.71 5.96
CA ARG A 140 1.33 -10.28 4.63
C ARG A 140 2.42 -9.52 3.88
N LYS A 141 3.13 -8.62 4.56
CA LYS A 141 4.20 -7.83 3.96
C LYS A 141 5.39 -8.71 3.57
N GLU A 142 5.74 -9.69 4.38
CA GLU A 142 6.80 -10.66 4.06
C GLU A 142 6.43 -11.52 2.85
N ASN A 143 5.20 -12.03 2.80
CA ASN A 143 4.69 -12.82 1.68
C ASN A 143 4.67 -12.02 0.36
N SER A 144 4.31 -10.74 0.41
CA SER A 144 4.39 -9.87 -0.76
C SER A 144 5.84 -9.66 -1.23
N ASN A 145 6.78 -9.45 -0.30
CA ASN A 145 8.19 -9.19 -0.62
C ASN A 145 8.92 -10.45 -1.12
N THR A 146 8.54 -11.64 -0.65
CA THR A 146 9.10 -12.90 -1.14
C THR A 146 8.61 -13.18 -2.56
N LEU A 147 7.35 -12.91 -2.86
CA LEU A 147 6.78 -13.07 -4.20
C LEU A 147 7.44 -12.12 -5.22
N THR A 148 7.69 -10.87 -4.86
CA THR A 148 8.38 -9.92 -5.74
C THR A 148 9.82 -10.34 -6.01
N LYS A 149 10.57 -10.71 -4.97
CA LYS A 149 11.95 -11.23 -5.13
C LYS A 149 12.01 -12.49 -5.99
N LYS A 150 11.04 -13.40 -5.86
CA LYS A 150 10.97 -14.61 -6.69
C LYS A 150 10.71 -14.27 -8.16
N ASN A 151 9.83 -13.31 -8.43
CA ASN A 151 9.56 -12.83 -9.79
C ASN A 151 10.76 -12.09 -10.39
N GLU A 152 11.48 -11.30 -9.60
CA GLU A 152 12.70 -10.60 -10.03
C GLU A 152 13.83 -11.58 -10.35
N ASN A 153 14.07 -12.57 -9.50
CA ASN A 153 15.05 -13.63 -9.77
C ASN A 153 14.66 -14.45 -11.02
N GLY A 154 13.38 -14.76 -11.20
CA GLY A 154 12.89 -15.43 -12.41
C GLY A 154 13.15 -14.60 -13.67
N LYS A 155 12.93 -13.28 -13.59
CA LYS A 155 13.18 -12.35 -14.70
C LYS A 155 14.68 -12.18 -15.00
N ALA A 156 15.52 -12.09 -13.96
CA ALA A 156 16.98 -12.00 -14.11
C ALA A 156 17.57 -13.28 -14.72
N SER A 157 17.13 -14.46 -14.26
CA SER A 157 17.57 -15.75 -14.80
C SER A 157 17.13 -15.97 -16.26
N ALA A 158 15.93 -15.53 -16.62
CA ALA A 158 15.45 -15.54 -18.00
C ALA A 158 16.26 -14.60 -18.90
N GLU A 159 16.59 -13.39 -18.42
CA GLU A 159 17.40 -12.43 -19.17
C GLU A 159 18.86 -12.87 -19.32
N GLU A 160 19.43 -13.49 -18.29
CA GLU A 160 20.77 -14.10 -18.34
C GLU A 160 20.81 -15.23 -19.38
N SER A 161 19.79 -16.10 -19.39
CA SER A 161 19.66 -17.16 -20.40
C SER A 161 19.54 -16.59 -21.82
N ARG A 162 18.81 -15.46 -21.98
CA ARG A 162 18.67 -14.75 -23.25
C ARG A 162 20.02 -14.18 -23.73
N LEU A 163 20.77 -13.50 -22.85
CA LEU A 163 22.10 -12.97 -23.18
C LEU A 163 23.07 -14.09 -23.57
N LYS A 164 23.10 -15.18 -22.78
CA LYS A 164 23.97 -16.33 -23.03
C LYS A 164 23.67 -17.00 -24.37
N ALA A 165 22.40 -17.05 -24.77
CA ALA A 165 22.01 -17.54 -26.10
C ALA A 165 22.44 -16.59 -27.23
N MET A 166 22.27 -15.27 -27.05
CA MET A 166 22.71 -14.26 -28.03
C MET A 166 24.23 -14.26 -28.22
N GLU A 167 25.00 -14.43 -27.15
CA GLU A 167 26.46 -14.53 -27.20
C GLU A 167 26.92 -15.80 -27.93
N ARG A 168 26.27 -16.94 -27.67
CA ARG A 168 26.59 -18.23 -28.32
C ARG A 168 26.31 -18.20 -29.82
N LEU A 169 25.24 -17.51 -30.26
CA LEU A 169 24.97 -17.23 -31.68
C LEU A 169 26.08 -16.37 -32.32
N GLY A 170 26.60 -15.37 -31.58
CA GLY A 170 27.74 -14.56 -31.99
C GLY A 170 29.04 -15.35 -32.17
N GLN A 171 29.28 -16.36 -31.31
CA GLN A 171 30.47 -17.21 -31.40
C GLN A 171 30.43 -18.20 -32.58
N THR A 172 29.26 -18.78 -32.90
CA THR A 172 29.11 -19.66 -34.07
C THR A 172 29.31 -18.88 -35.38
N ARG A 173 28.94 -17.59 -35.40
CA ARG A 173 29.23 -16.70 -36.53
C ARG A 173 30.74 -16.45 -36.72
N LYS A 174 31.53 -16.40 -35.64
CA LYS A 174 33.00 -16.27 -35.72
C LYS A 174 33.70 -17.56 -36.15
N ARG A 175 33.22 -18.74 -35.74
CA ARG A 175 33.81 -20.03 -36.18
C ARG A 175 33.65 -20.32 -37.68
N ASN A 176 32.62 -19.77 -38.32
CA ASN A 176 32.42 -19.93 -39.76
C ASN A 176 33.30 -18.97 -40.61
N ALA A 177 34.05 -18.05 -40.00
CA ALA A 177 34.92 -17.11 -40.72
C ALA A 177 36.37 -17.62 -40.88
N ASP A 178 36.83 -18.52 -40.00
CA ASP A 178 38.21 -19.03 -39.99
C ASP A 178 38.39 -20.41 -40.64
N THR A 179 37.35 -20.98 -41.25
CA THR A 179 37.48 -22.24 -42.02
C THR A 179 37.19 -21.99 -43.50
N SER A 180 38.16 -21.42 -44.21
CA SER A 180 38.17 -21.46 -45.67
C SER A 180 38.84 -22.75 -46.14
N CYS A 181 38.07 -23.79 -46.47
CA CYS A 181 38.21 -24.56 -47.72
C CYS A 181 37.26 -25.77 -47.83
N LYS A 182 36.61 -25.84 -49.01
CA LYS A 182 36.09 -26.98 -49.78
C LYS A 182 34.99 -27.89 -49.19
N ASP A 183 33.85 -27.76 -49.88
CA ASP A 183 32.88 -28.79 -50.28
C ASP A 183 31.87 -29.28 -49.25
N VAL A 184 30.68 -28.65 -49.22
CA VAL A 184 29.38 -29.35 -49.11
C VAL A 184 28.26 -28.52 -49.77
N SER A 185 27.77 -29.00 -50.91
CA SER A 185 26.47 -28.77 -51.56
C SER A 185 25.84 -27.36 -51.52
N GLN A 186 25.73 -26.73 -52.70
CA GLN A 186 24.73 -25.68 -52.95
C GLN A 186 23.32 -26.22 -52.68
N ARG A 187 22.79 -25.98 -51.49
CA ARG A 187 21.35 -26.20 -51.23
C ARG A 187 20.57 -25.09 -51.89
N LYS A 188 19.66 -25.50 -52.79
CA LYS A 188 18.73 -24.67 -53.56
C LYS A 188 18.22 -23.48 -52.73
N SER A 189 18.61 -22.28 -53.16
CA SER A 189 18.03 -21.01 -52.73
C SER A 189 16.53 -21.04 -52.99
N ARG A 190 15.75 -21.27 -51.94
CA ARG A 190 14.31 -21.01 -51.94
C ARG A 190 14.14 -19.52 -51.76
N ARG A 191 13.79 -18.86 -52.86
CA ARG A 191 13.34 -17.48 -53.02
C ARG A 191 12.15 -17.16 -52.10
N SER A 192 12.36 -17.11 -50.78
CA SER A 192 11.37 -16.76 -49.74
C SER A 192 11.98 -16.65 -48.33
N THR A 193 13.29 -16.45 -48.19
CA THR A 193 13.95 -16.19 -46.89
C THR A 193 14.38 -14.74 -46.75
N THR A 194 14.72 -14.07 -47.86
CA THR A 194 15.13 -12.66 -47.87
C THR A 194 13.98 -11.74 -47.46
N GLU A 195 12.77 -11.99 -47.97
CA GLU A 195 11.56 -11.21 -47.67
C GLU A 195 11.15 -11.32 -46.21
N ALA A 196 11.14 -12.54 -45.65
CA ALA A 196 10.86 -12.74 -44.22
C ALA A 196 11.88 -12.04 -43.31
N VAL A 197 13.17 -12.02 -43.69
CA VAL A 197 14.21 -11.29 -42.96
C VAL A 197 14.02 -9.77 -43.07
N GLN A 198 13.51 -9.29 -44.20
CA GLN A 198 13.21 -7.88 -44.42
C GLN A 198 12.03 -7.42 -43.55
N ILE A 199 10.96 -8.21 -43.49
CA ILE A 199 9.80 -7.98 -42.62
C ILE A 199 10.21 -7.95 -41.14
N LEU A 200 11.13 -8.83 -40.72
CA LEU A 200 11.63 -8.84 -39.34
C LEU A 200 12.47 -7.60 -39.01
N LYS A 201 13.27 -7.11 -39.96
CA LYS A 201 14.05 -5.86 -39.79
C LYS A 201 13.12 -4.64 -39.73
N GLU A 202 12.13 -4.58 -40.61
CA GLU A 202 11.13 -3.52 -40.65
C GLU A 202 10.31 -3.48 -39.36
N LYS A 203 9.86 -4.65 -38.86
CA LYS A 203 9.20 -4.72 -37.54
C LYS A 203 10.08 -4.21 -36.40
N PHE A 204 11.37 -4.54 -36.41
CA PHE A 204 12.29 -4.08 -35.36
C PHE A 204 12.52 -2.57 -35.41
N GLU A 205 12.62 -2.01 -36.61
CA GLU A 205 12.77 -0.57 -36.81
C GLU A 205 11.51 0.19 -36.39
N ASN A 206 10.33 -0.29 -36.79
CA ASN A 206 9.05 0.28 -36.39
C ASN A 206 8.85 0.22 -34.86
N GLU A 207 9.17 -0.91 -34.21
CA GLU A 207 9.09 -1.03 -32.75
C GLU A 207 10.02 -0.03 -32.03
N ARG A 208 11.22 0.19 -32.58
CA ARG A 208 12.18 1.16 -32.06
C ARG A 208 11.69 2.60 -32.21
N GLU A 209 11.08 2.91 -33.34
CA GLU A 209 10.51 4.23 -33.64
C GLU A 209 9.31 4.54 -32.76
N ILE A 210 8.35 3.64 -32.65
CA ILE A 210 7.17 3.77 -31.76
C ILE A 210 7.62 4.03 -30.33
N ARG A 211 8.60 3.27 -29.83
CA ARG A 211 9.11 3.45 -28.47
C ARG A 211 9.78 4.81 -28.25
N LYS A 212 10.43 5.36 -29.29
CA LYS A 212 11.04 6.69 -29.24
C LYS A 212 9.97 7.78 -29.22
N GLU A 213 8.94 7.65 -30.07
CA GLU A 213 7.79 8.55 -30.11
C GLU A 213 7.01 8.55 -28.80
N GLU A 214 6.76 7.39 -28.19
CA GLU A 214 6.09 7.28 -26.88
C GLU A 214 6.85 8.03 -25.77
N ILE A 215 8.18 7.94 -25.77
CA ILE A 215 9.03 8.65 -24.80
C ILE A 215 8.94 10.16 -25.03
N GLU A 216 8.97 10.60 -26.29
CA GLU A 216 8.86 12.01 -26.63
C GLU A 216 7.48 12.59 -26.27
N LEU A 217 6.41 11.85 -26.53
CA LEU A 217 5.04 12.25 -26.21
C LEU A 217 4.86 12.36 -24.69
N LYS A 218 5.36 11.37 -23.92
CA LYS A 218 5.37 11.45 -22.45
C LYS A 218 6.18 12.63 -21.91
N LYS A 219 7.27 13.00 -22.58
CA LYS A 219 8.07 14.17 -22.21
C LYS A 219 7.28 15.47 -22.43
N LYS A 220 6.67 15.63 -23.61
CA LYS A 220 5.80 16.78 -23.93
C LYS A 220 4.60 16.89 -22.99
N GLU A 221 3.97 15.77 -22.63
CA GLU A 221 2.86 15.76 -21.68
C GLU A 221 3.28 16.24 -20.29
N LYS A 222 4.45 15.79 -19.80
CA LYS A 222 5.01 16.26 -18.52
C LYS A 222 5.34 17.75 -18.56
N GLU A 223 5.91 18.23 -19.65
CA GLU A 223 6.23 19.64 -19.85
C GLU A 223 4.97 20.51 -19.89
N ASN A 224 3.93 20.09 -20.61
CA ASN A 224 2.64 20.77 -20.62
C ASN A 224 1.98 20.81 -19.25
N LYS A 225 2.02 19.70 -18.49
CA LYS A 225 1.52 19.65 -17.11
C LYS A 225 2.30 20.58 -16.18
N ALA A 226 3.63 20.65 -16.34
CA ALA A 226 4.47 21.57 -15.58
C ALA A 226 4.17 23.03 -15.92
N ALA A 227 4.00 23.36 -17.20
CA ALA A 227 3.63 24.70 -17.65
C ALA A 227 2.24 25.13 -17.14
N GLN A 228 1.25 24.23 -17.18
CA GLN A 228 -0.08 24.48 -16.59
C GLN A 228 -0.01 24.73 -15.08
N HIS A 229 0.76 23.91 -14.35
CA HIS A 229 0.96 24.10 -12.92
C HIS A 229 1.66 25.44 -12.62
N GLN A 230 2.65 25.82 -13.44
CA GLN A 230 3.38 27.08 -13.28
C GLN A 230 2.44 28.28 -13.50
N MET A 231 1.62 28.26 -14.56
CA MET A 231 0.63 29.33 -14.80
C MET A 231 -0.37 29.48 -13.65
N LEU A 232 -0.87 28.37 -13.09
CA LEU A 232 -1.77 28.41 -11.93
C LEU A 232 -1.09 29.03 -10.71
N THR A 233 0.18 28.68 -10.49
CA THR A 233 1.00 29.21 -9.40
C THR A 233 1.23 30.71 -9.56
N ASP A 234 1.55 31.16 -10.77
CA ASP A 234 1.72 32.59 -11.06
C ASP A 234 0.42 33.39 -10.90
N GLN A 235 -0.73 32.81 -11.30
CA GLN A 235 -2.03 33.44 -11.10
C GLN A 235 -2.40 33.58 -9.61
N GLN A 236 -2.09 32.57 -8.78
CA GLN A 236 -2.25 32.69 -7.32
C GLN A 236 -1.35 33.77 -6.75
N ARG A 237 -0.08 33.84 -7.19
CA ARG A 237 0.88 34.86 -6.74
C ARG A 237 0.43 36.27 -7.10
N GLN A 238 -0.07 36.49 -8.32
CA GLN A 238 -0.61 37.80 -8.72
C GLN A 238 -1.83 38.19 -7.88
N ASN A 239 -2.75 37.26 -7.60
CA ASN A 239 -3.86 37.52 -6.69
C ASN A 239 -3.36 37.95 -5.31
N GLN A 240 -2.41 37.22 -4.72
CA GLN A 240 -1.84 37.57 -3.40
C GLN A 240 -1.16 38.95 -3.39
N GLN A 241 -0.45 39.32 -4.47
CA GLN A 241 0.13 40.66 -4.62
C GLN A 241 -0.94 41.75 -4.72
N GLN A 242 -2.03 41.51 -5.47
CA GLN A 242 -3.17 42.44 -5.53
C GLN A 242 -3.81 42.65 -4.14
N TYR A 243 -3.98 41.57 -3.36
CA TYR A 243 -4.45 41.67 -1.98
C TYR A 243 -3.52 42.49 -1.08
N GLN A 244 -2.19 42.33 -1.20
CA GLN A 244 -1.22 43.10 -0.42
C GLN A 244 -1.16 44.58 -0.83
N ILE A 245 -1.39 44.91 -2.10
CA ILE A 245 -1.48 46.29 -2.58
C ILE A 245 -2.77 46.96 -2.06
N TYR A 246 -3.88 46.24 -2.01
CA TYR A 246 -5.19 46.78 -1.59
C TYR A 246 -5.30 46.92 -0.05
N TYR A 247 -4.60 46.09 0.72
CA TYR A 247 -4.52 46.17 2.19
C TYR A 247 -3.06 46.26 2.66
N PRO A 248 -2.40 47.43 2.56
CA PRO A 248 -1.03 47.57 3.03
C PRO A 248 -0.99 47.40 4.56
N THR A 249 -0.30 46.37 5.04
CA THR A 249 0.06 46.25 6.45
C THR A 249 0.95 47.43 6.82
N THR A 250 0.41 48.34 7.63
CA THR A 250 1.17 49.44 8.23
C THR A 250 2.30 48.85 9.07
N PRO A 251 3.57 49.25 8.85
CA PRO A 251 4.65 48.82 9.72
C PRO A 251 4.40 49.39 11.12
N SER A 252 4.60 48.54 12.14
CA SER A 252 4.60 48.95 13.55
C SER A 252 5.84 49.77 13.90
#